data_AF-A0A6S7GHP5-F1
#
_entry.id   AF-A0A6S7GHP5-F1
#
_cell.length_a   1.000
_cell.length_b   1.000
_cell.length_c   1.000
_cell.angle_alpha   90.00
_cell.angle_beta   90.00
_cell.angle_gamma   90.00
#
_symmetry.space_group_name_H-M   'P 1'
#
loop_
_entity.id
_entity.type
_entity.pdbx_description
1 polymer ?
#
loop_
_entity_poly.entity_id
_entity_poly.type
_entity_poly.pdbx_seq_one_letter_code
_entity_poly.pdbx_strand_id
1 'polypeptide(L)'
;MDCINKIEIRLAEMRSSAQEFEKLIRKVEDLKIQIDVTNESRPRKAPKRLEDFIAHDVAPSGHDSNDLKTELKRVYICAIDSIVSSMKERFDQNDIKTVKDINRMLIACANNEVDVTTEYVIKHLGVAAKFVQVELLIDELKDLHVHVNLYNMELKLESMPVIKKVTAVSTIQGVLNTKPVSKASLPETHKLLILLSTYAMSSATAERTFSVMRRVKTWFRSRMCPGMLTNCMFAAIHKQRIDDVNAKKLTADFISRSSQRKDYFGQPH
;
A
#
# COMPACT_ATOMS: atom_id res chain seq x y z
N MET A 1 9.54 -9.81 5.95
CA MET A 1 8.43 -10.80 6.03
C MET A 1 8.39 -11.51 7.38
N ASP A 2 9.53 -11.73 8.06
CA ASP A 2 9.55 -12.28 9.43
C ASP A 2 8.69 -11.47 10.43
N CYS A 3 8.64 -10.14 10.27
CA CYS A 3 7.77 -9.30 11.09
C CYS A 3 6.28 -9.56 10.84
N ILE A 4 5.88 -9.91 9.61
CA ILE A 4 4.47 -10.19 9.28
C ILE A 4 4.06 -11.53 9.88
N ASN A 5 4.90 -12.58 9.76
CA ASN A 5 4.65 -13.86 10.41
C ASN A 5 4.57 -13.71 11.94
N LYS A 6 5.43 -12.88 12.54
CA LYS A 6 5.35 -12.56 13.98
C LYS A 6 4.04 -11.86 14.34
N ILE A 7 3.55 -10.95 13.50
CA ILE A 7 2.26 -10.27 13.71
C ILE A 7 1.10 -11.25 13.55
N GLU A 8 1.12 -12.14 12.56
CA GLU A 8 0.08 -13.16 12.36
C GLU A 8 0.01 -14.13 13.55
N ILE A 9 1.15 -14.59 14.05
CA ILE A 9 1.24 -15.41 15.26
C ILE A 9 0.64 -14.66 16.45
N ARG A 10 1.01 -13.37 16.62
CA ARG A 10 0.49 -12.55 17.71
C ARG A 10 -1.02 -12.31 17.59
N LEU A 11 -1.56 -12.11 16.38
CA LEU A 11 -2.99 -11.95 16.15
C LEU A 11 -3.75 -13.26 16.40
N ALA A 12 -3.16 -14.41 16.05
CA ALA A 12 -3.72 -15.73 16.36
C ALA A 12 -3.74 -15.99 17.88
N GLU A 13 -2.71 -15.57 18.61
CA GLU A 13 -2.67 -15.58 20.08
C GLU A 13 -3.74 -14.65 20.67
N MET A 14 -3.90 -13.44 20.14
CA MET A 14 -4.92 -12.48 20.59
C MET A 14 -6.35 -12.98 20.35
N ARG A 15 -6.57 -13.78 19.31
CA ARG A 15 -7.86 -14.43 19.01
C ARG A 15 -8.15 -15.59 19.96
N SER A 16 -7.13 -16.36 20.30
CA SER A 16 -7.26 -17.61 21.09
C SER A 16 -7.23 -17.35 22.60
N SER A 17 -6.56 -16.30 23.05
CA SER A 17 -6.40 -15.98 24.46
C SER A 17 -7.53 -15.10 24.98
N ALA A 18 -8.36 -15.66 25.87
CA ALA A 18 -9.36 -14.90 26.62
C ALA A 18 -8.72 -13.80 27.49
N GLN A 19 -7.46 -13.95 27.91
CA GLN A 19 -6.76 -12.99 28.77
C GLN A 19 -6.46 -11.66 28.06
N GLU A 20 -6.21 -11.66 26.75
CA GLU A 20 -5.92 -10.41 26.02
C GLU A 20 -7.20 -9.57 25.84
N PHE A 21 -8.35 -10.23 25.66
CA PHE A 21 -9.66 -9.57 25.68
C PHE A 21 -9.98 -8.95 27.06
N GLU A 22 -9.69 -9.67 28.14
CA GLU A 22 -9.90 -9.14 29.50
C GLU A 22 -8.95 -7.99 29.84
N LYS A 23 -7.69 -8.03 29.38
CA LYS A 23 -6.77 -6.89 29.49
C LYS A 23 -7.28 -5.66 28.72
N LEU A 24 -7.88 -5.87 27.55
CA LEU A 24 -8.47 -4.78 26.78
C LEU A 24 -9.66 -4.15 27.50
N ILE A 25 -10.57 -4.97 28.04
CA ILE A 25 -11.73 -4.46 28.82
C ILE A 25 -11.25 -3.67 30.04
N ARG A 26 -10.28 -4.18 30.81
CA ARG A 26 -9.72 -3.45 31.97
C ARG A 26 -9.14 -2.10 31.58
N LYS A 27 -8.40 -2.02 30.46
CA LYS A 27 -7.88 -0.74 29.96
C LYS A 27 -8.99 0.23 29.54
N VAL A 28 -10.08 -0.28 28.98
CA VAL A 28 -11.23 0.55 28.58
C VAL A 28 -11.98 1.07 29.81
N GLU A 29 -12.13 0.24 30.84
CA GLU A 29 -12.68 0.63 32.15
C GLU A 29 -11.82 1.69 32.84
N ASP A 30 -10.49 1.54 32.80
CA ASP A 30 -9.53 2.51 33.35
C ASP A 30 -9.57 3.87 32.64
N LEU A 31 -9.82 3.87 31.32
CA LEU A 31 -9.91 5.09 30.52
C LEU A 31 -11.21 5.88 30.73
N LYS A 32 -12.18 5.35 31.52
CA LYS A 32 -13.48 5.96 31.80
C LYS A 32 -14.17 6.54 30.56
N ILE A 33 -13.99 5.91 29.41
CA ILE A 33 -14.65 6.33 28.18
C ILE A 33 -16.13 6.05 28.40
N GLN A 34 -16.97 7.09 28.42
CA GLN A 34 -18.41 6.91 28.33
C GLN A 34 -18.71 6.33 26.95
N ILE A 35 -18.74 5.01 26.85
CA ILE A 35 -19.20 4.34 25.65
C ILE A 35 -20.73 4.40 25.73
N ASP A 36 -21.31 5.31 24.97
CA ASP A 36 -22.76 5.38 24.81
C ASP A 36 -23.20 4.19 23.93
N VAL A 37 -23.36 3.01 24.54
CA VAL A 37 -23.84 1.78 23.85
C VAL A 37 -25.37 1.71 23.84
N THR A 38 -26.07 2.79 24.19
CA THR A 38 -27.53 2.80 24.19
C THR A 38 -28.09 3.01 22.78
N ASN A 39 -27.93 2.01 21.91
CA ASN A 39 -28.94 1.78 20.90
C ASN A 39 -30.16 1.18 21.62
N GLU A 40 -30.94 2.03 22.30
CA GLU A 40 -32.28 1.63 22.70
C GLU A 40 -33.03 1.28 21.42
N SER A 41 -33.17 -0.03 21.16
CA SER A 41 -33.99 -0.52 20.06
C SER A 41 -35.37 0.07 20.24
N ARG A 42 -35.77 0.96 19.31
CA ARG A 42 -37.07 1.63 19.37
C ARG A 42 -38.15 0.56 19.58
N PRO A 43 -38.87 0.55 20.72
CA PRO A 43 -39.83 -0.51 20.98
C PRO A 43 -40.87 -0.50 19.85
N ARG A 44 -40.97 -1.62 19.12
CA ARG A 44 -41.97 -1.76 18.07
C ARG A 44 -43.32 -1.86 18.77
N LYS A 45 -44.15 -0.83 18.60
CA LYS A 45 -45.50 -0.83 19.16
C LYS A 45 -46.31 -1.91 18.45
N ALA A 46 -46.89 -2.84 19.21
CA ALA A 46 -47.74 -3.88 18.65
C ALA A 46 -48.94 -3.24 17.92
N PRO A 47 -49.45 -3.85 16.84
CA PRO A 47 -50.65 -3.36 16.16
C PRO A 47 -51.85 -3.44 17.12
N LYS A 48 -52.67 -2.38 17.19
CA LYS A 48 -53.84 -2.29 18.09
C LYS A 48 -54.81 -3.48 18.04
N ARG A 49 -54.84 -4.23 16.93
CA ARG A 49 -55.72 -5.38 16.72
C ARG A 49 -55.29 -6.65 17.48
N LEU A 50 -54.09 -6.64 18.06
CA LEU A 50 -53.50 -7.76 18.81
C LEU A 50 -53.45 -7.48 20.33
N GLU A 51 -54.00 -6.36 20.81
CA GLU A 51 -53.99 -6.00 22.23
C GLU A 51 -54.90 -6.91 23.09
N ASP A 52 -55.97 -7.47 22.50
CA ASP A 52 -56.94 -8.33 23.20
C ASP A 52 -56.54 -9.82 23.25
N PHE A 53 -55.47 -10.21 22.55
CA PHE A 53 -54.95 -11.58 22.62
C PHE A 53 -53.78 -11.60 23.60
N ILE A 54 -53.89 -12.38 24.69
CA ILE A 54 -52.79 -12.60 25.64
C ILE A 54 -51.70 -13.38 24.91
N ALA A 55 -50.77 -12.67 24.29
CA ALA A 55 -49.53 -13.25 23.81
C ALA A 55 -48.64 -13.51 25.05
N HIS A 56 -48.61 -14.75 25.52
CA HIS A 56 -47.56 -15.25 26.40
C HIS A 56 -46.26 -15.47 25.62
N ASP A 57 -45.81 -14.47 24.87
CA ASP A 57 -44.42 -14.43 24.48
C ASP A 57 -43.74 -13.57 25.54
N VAL A 58 -43.18 -14.25 26.54
CA VAL A 58 -42.11 -13.68 27.36
C VAL A 58 -40.97 -13.38 26.39
N ALA A 59 -41.00 -12.21 25.77
CA ALA A 59 -39.80 -11.62 25.22
C ALA A 59 -38.82 -11.55 26.40
N PRO A 60 -37.62 -12.14 26.32
CA PRO A 60 -36.67 -12.08 27.42
C PRO A 60 -36.25 -10.62 27.59
N SER A 61 -36.97 -9.92 28.45
CA SER A 61 -36.69 -8.56 28.89
C SER A 61 -35.62 -8.68 29.98
N GLY A 62 -34.37 -8.65 29.53
CA GLY A 62 -33.19 -8.65 30.38
C GLY A 62 -31.98 -8.87 29.50
N HIS A 63 -31.37 -7.80 28.99
CA HIS A 63 -29.99 -7.89 28.54
C HIS A 63 -29.16 -8.20 29.79
N ASP A 64 -28.97 -9.48 30.08
CA ASP A 64 -28.01 -9.93 31.07
C ASP A 64 -26.67 -9.27 30.76
N SER A 65 -25.94 -8.83 31.77
CA SER A 65 -24.57 -8.29 31.64
C SER A 65 -23.64 -9.20 30.82
N ASN A 66 -23.94 -10.51 30.80
CA ASN A 66 -23.29 -11.50 29.93
C ASN A 66 -23.49 -11.24 28.43
N ASP A 67 -24.60 -10.65 28.01
CA ASP A 67 -24.93 -10.36 26.62
C ASP A 67 -24.02 -9.25 26.05
N LEU A 68 -23.81 -8.16 26.81
CA LEU A 68 -22.91 -7.08 26.39
C LEU A 68 -21.46 -7.55 26.30
N LYS A 69 -20.97 -8.31 27.29
CA LYS A 69 -19.59 -8.85 27.26
C LYS A 69 -19.42 -9.86 26.10
N THR A 70 -20.46 -10.62 25.79
CA THR A 70 -20.47 -11.57 24.67
C THR A 70 -20.50 -10.84 23.32
N GLU A 71 -21.30 -9.79 23.17
CA GLU A 71 -21.33 -8.95 21.98
C GLU A 71 -20.01 -8.18 21.78
N LEU A 72 -19.41 -7.64 22.84
CA LEU A 72 -18.08 -7.03 22.78
C LEU A 72 -17.00 -8.05 22.37
N LYS A 73 -17.09 -9.28 22.88
CA LYS A 73 -16.19 -10.37 22.48
C LYS A 73 -16.38 -10.74 21.01
N ARG A 74 -17.63 -10.77 20.53
CA ARG A 74 -17.96 -10.99 19.12
C ARG A 74 -17.37 -9.90 18.23
N VAL A 75 -17.58 -8.63 18.58
CA VAL A 75 -17.01 -7.48 17.85
C VAL A 75 -15.48 -7.53 17.85
N TYR A 76 -14.86 -7.88 18.98
CA TYR A 76 -13.41 -8.05 19.09
C TYR A 76 -12.88 -9.14 18.17
N ILE A 77 -13.50 -10.33 18.17
CA ILE A 77 -13.10 -11.44 17.29
C ILE A 77 -13.33 -11.06 15.82
N CYS A 78 -14.47 -10.44 15.49
CA CYS A 78 -14.75 -9.95 14.14
C CYS A 78 -13.73 -8.91 13.66
N ALA A 79 -13.28 -8.01 14.54
CA ALA A 79 -12.26 -7.03 14.23
C ALA A 79 -10.90 -7.71 13.96
N ILE A 80 -10.50 -8.68 14.79
CA ILE A 80 -9.26 -9.45 14.56
C ILE A 80 -9.36 -10.23 13.25
N ASP A 81 -10.46 -10.94 13.01
CA ASP A 81 -10.66 -11.72 11.79
C ASP A 81 -10.66 -10.82 10.55
N SER A 82 -11.22 -9.61 10.64
CA SER A 82 -11.17 -8.61 9.57
C SER A 82 -9.74 -8.14 9.30
N ILE A 83 -8.95 -7.90 10.35
CA ILE A 83 -7.52 -7.52 10.23
C ILE A 83 -6.73 -8.66 9.60
N VAL A 84 -6.92 -9.90 10.05
CA VAL A 84 -6.23 -11.08 9.52
C VAL A 84 -6.61 -11.34 8.06
N SER A 85 -7.90 -11.23 7.71
CA SER A 85 -8.34 -11.36 6.31
C SER A 85 -7.71 -10.30 5.44
N SER A 86 -7.76 -9.04 5.87
CA SER A 86 -7.18 -7.90 5.15
C SER A 86 -5.66 -8.06 4.97
N MET A 87 -4.98 -8.61 5.97
CA MET A 87 -3.54 -8.90 5.88
C MET A 87 -3.26 -10.01 4.87
N LYS A 88 -4.01 -11.13 4.90
CA LYS A 88 -3.85 -12.24 3.97
C LYS A 88 -4.12 -11.82 2.53
N GLU A 89 -5.25 -11.15 2.29
CA GLU A 89 -5.62 -10.62 0.97
C GLU A 89 -4.56 -9.65 0.42
N ARG A 90 -3.89 -8.91 1.29
CA ARG A 90 -2.86 -7.95 0.90
C ARG A 90 -1.51 -8.59 0.64
N PHE A 91 -1.06 -9.55 1.45
CA PHE A 91 0.30 -10.11 1.37
C PHE A 91 0.42 -11.42 0.57
N ASP A 92 -0.70 -12.12 0.32
CA ASP A 92 -0.71 -13.36 -0.47
C ASP A 92 -0.92 -13.13 -1.98
N GLN A 93 -0.86 -11.88 -2.41
CA GLN A 93 -1.00 -11.49 -3.82
C GLN A 93 0.16 -12.06 -4.66
N ASN A 94 -0.17 -12.53 -5.86
CA ASN A 94 0.81 -13.08 -6.79
C ASN A 94 1.90 -12.05 -7.15
N ASP A 95 1.54 -10.77 -7.25
CA ASP A 95 2.49 -9.70 -7.59
C ASP A 95 3.60 -9.54 -6.53
N ILE A 96 3.26 -9.69 -5.24
CA ILE A 96 4.24 -9.61 -4.15
C ILE A 96 5.18 -10.83 -4.19
N LYS A 97 4.67 -12.00 -4.58
CA LYS A 97 5.49 -13.21 -4.77
C LYS A 97 6.48 -13.00 -5.91
N THR A 98 6.04 -12.46 -7.05
CA THR A 98 6.91 -12.12 -8.19
C THR A 98 7.99 -11.10 -7.79
N VAL A 99 7.62 -10.01 -7.10
CA VAL A 99 8.59 -9.01 -6.62
C VAL A 99 9.62 -9.63 -5.67
N LYS A 100 9.19 -10.53 -4.79
CA LYS A 100 10.08 -11.27 -3.87
C LYS A 100 11.02 -12.22 -4.60
N ASP A 101 10.54 -12.89 -5.64
CA ASP A 101 11.34 -13.80 -6.45
C ASP A 101 12.38 -13.05 -7.28
N ILE A 102 12.02 -11.90 -7.88
CA ILE A 102 12.96 -11.01 -8.55
C ILE A 102 14.04 -10.51 -7.58
N ASN A 103 13.65 -10.08 -6.37
CA ASN A 103 14.58 -9.62 -5.34
C ASN A 103 15.57 -10.74 -4.95
N ARG A 104 15.08 -11.95 -4.69
CA ARG A 104 15.92 -13.11 -4.37
C ARG A 104 16.86 -13.48 -5.51
N MET A 105 16.35 -13.47 -6.74
CA MET A 105 17.12 -13.75 -7.95
C MET A 105 18.30 -12.79 -8.07
N LEU A 106 18.08 -11.48 -7.94
CA LEU A 106 19.15 -10.48 -8.00
C LEU A 106 20.22 -10.69 -6.93
N ILE A 107 19.82 -10.99 -5.69
CA ILE A 107 20.75 -11.25 -4.59
C ILE A 107 21.56 -12.54 -4.85
N ALA A 108 20.92 -13.60 -5.34
CA ALA A 108 21.57 -14.86 -5.63
C ALA A 108 22.58 -14.73 -6.78
N CYS A 109 22.24 -13.98 -7.84
CA CYS A 109 23.14 -13.70 -8.95
C CYS A 109 24.34 -12.85 -8.52
N ALA A 110 24.12 -11.83 -7.68
CA ALA A 110 25.20 -10.99 -7.16
C ALA A 110 26.23 -11.76 -6.31
N ASN A 111 25.79 -12.82 -5.62
CA ASN A 111 26.64 -13.70 -4.82
C ASN A 111 27.21 -14.90 -5.61
N ASN A 112 26.88 -15.03 -6.90
CA ASN A 112 27.26 -16.17 -7.74
C ASN A 112 26.81 -17.54 -7.16
N GLU A 113 25.62 -17.58 -6.54
CA GLU A 113 25.09 -18.78 -5.88
C GLU A 113 24.20 -19.64 -6.81
N VAL A 114 23.85 -19.14 -8.00
CA VAL A 114 22.89 -19.79 -8.91
C VAL A 114 23.31 -19.65 -10.37
N ASP A 115 23.20 -20.74 -11.12
CA ASP A 115 23.33 -20.72 -12.58
C ASP A 115 22.11 -20.09 -13.25
N VAL A 116 22.33 -18.96 -13.91
CA VAL A 116 21.28 -18.20 -14.60
C VAL A 116 20.94 -18.89 -15.93
N THR A 117 19.89 -19.72 -15.92
CA THR A 117 19.30 -20.32 -17.13
C THR A 117 18.03 -19.59 -17.55
N THR A 118 17.67 -19.71 -18.83
CA THR A 118 16.47 -19.07 -19.39
C THR A 118 15.19 -19.51 -18.68
N GLU A 119 15.10 -20.79 -18.34
CA GLU A 119 13.96 -21.36 -17.61
C GLU A 119 13.86 -20.79 -16.18
N TYR A 120 15.00 -20.62 -15.51
CA TYR A 120 15.08 -20.01 -14.18
C TYR A 120 14.58 -18.56 -14.19
N VAL A 121 15.06 -17.75 -15.14
CA VAL A 121 14.71 -16.34 -15.27
C VAL A 121 13.23 -16.16 -15.61
N ILE A 122 12.68 -16.93 -16.55
CA ILE A 122 11.26 -16.86 -16.93
C ILE A 122 10.36 -17.24 -15.75
N LYS A 123 10.72 -18.30 -15.00
CA LYS A 123 9.96 -18.74 -13.82
C LYS A 123 9.88 -17.65 -12.74
N HIS A 124 10.96 -16.92 -12.51
CA HIS A 124 11.04 -15.91 -11.45
C HIS A 124 10.54 -14.53 -11.86
N LEU A 125 10.61 -14.14 -13.14
CA LEU A 125 10.04 -12.87 -13.62
C LEU A 125 8.52 -12.94 -13.83
N GLY A 126 7.95 -14.10 -14.17
CA GLY A 126 6.51 -14.23 -14.40
C GLY A 126 5.98 -13.18 -15.39
N VAL A 127 5.03 -12.32 -14.95
CA VAL A 127 4.45 -11.25 -15.78
C VAL A 127 5.47 -10.16 -16.15
N ALA A 128 6.50 -9.96 -15.32
CA ALA A 128 7.53 -8.94 -15.55
C ALA A 128 8.42 -9.25 -16.76
N ALA A 129 8.45 -10.50 -17.23
CA ALA A 129 9.21 -10.91 -18.41
C ALA A 129 8.79 -10.19 -19.69
N LYS A 130 7.56 -9.63 -19.74
CA LYS A 130 7.08 -8.85 -20.89
C LYS A 130 7.74 -7.47 -21.01
N PHE A 131 8.28 -6.94 -19.93
CA PHE A 131 8.83 -5.57 -19.87
C PHE A 131 10.35 -5.53 -19.99
N VAL A 132 10.99 -6.70 -20.08
CA VAL A 132 12.45 -6.87 -20.00
C VAL A 132 12.90 -7.78 -21.13
N GLN A 133 14.05 -7.48 -21.73
CA GLN A 133 14.66 -8.37 -22.72
C GLN A 133 15.37 -9.52 -22.01
N VAL A 134 14.76 -10.71 -22.02
CA VAL A 134 15.21 -11.87 -21.23
C VAL A 134 16.61 -12.33 -21.62
N GLU A 135 16.94 -12.34 -22.91
CA GLU A 135 18.25 -12.76 -23.41
C GLU A 135 19.37 -11.85 -22.88
N LEU A 136 19.20 -10.53 -23.04
CA LEU A 136 20.16 -9.54 -22.53
C LEU A 136 20.25 -9.58 -20.99
N LEU A 137 19.12 -9.75 -20.30
CA LEU A 137 19.09 -9.85 -18.86
C LEU A 137 19.92 -11.03 -18.35
N ILE A 138 19.90 -12.19 -19.02
CA ILE A 138 20.65 -13.37 -18.59
C ILE A 138 22.16 -13.08 -18.57
N ASP A 139 22.67 -12.43 -19.60
CA ASP A 139 24.08 -12.09 -19.69
C ASP A 139 24.45 -11.04 -18.63
N GLU A 140 23.61 -10.01 -18.46
CA GLU A 140 23.78 -9.00 -17.42
C GLU A 140 23.78 -9.59 -15.99
N LEU A 141 22.90 -10.57 -15.72
CA LEU A 141 22.81 -11.20 -14.40
C LEU A 141 24.05 -12.04 -14.08
N LYS A 142 24.67 -12.67 -15.08
CA LYS A 142 25.97 -13.36 -14.91
C LYS A 142 27.09 -12.37 -14.62
N ASP A 143 27.06 -11.21 -15.27
CA ASP A 143 28.06 -10.15 -15.09
C ASP A 143 27.87 -9.33 -13.80
N LEU A 144 26.73 -9.50 -13.11
CA LEU A 144 26.42 -8.77 -11.88
C LEU A 144 27.44 -9.03 -10.77
N HIS A 145 27.88 -10.28 -10.60
CA HIS A 145 28.92 -10.65 -9.64
C HIS A 145 30.26 -9.96 -9.94
N VAL A 146 30.60 -9.83 -11.23
CA VAL A 146 31.84 -9.16 -11.68
C VAL A 146 31.80 -7.68 -11.30
N HIS A 147 30.66 -7.01 -11.48
CA HIS A 147 30.49 -5.61 -11.08
C HIS A 147 30.64 -5.41 -9.57
N VAL A 148 30.13 -6.33 -8.75
CA VAL A 148 30.33 -6.32 -7.29
C VAL A 148 31.81 -6.52 -6.93
N ASN A 149 32.51 -7.41 -7.64
CA ASN A 149 33.95 -7.64 -7.41
C ASN A 149 34.81 -6.44 -7.82
N LEU A 150 34.51 -5.79 -8.94
CA LEU A 150 35.18 -4.55 -9.37
C LEU A 150 35.00 -3.46 -8.33
N TYR A 151 33.78 -3.28 -7.82
CA TYR A 151 33.51 -2.33 -6.74
C TYR A 151 34.29 -2.67 -5.46
N ASN A 152 34.36 -3.96 -5.11
CA ASN A 152 35.15 -4.43 -3.97
C ASN A 152 36.66 -4.19 -4.13
N MET A 153 37.20 -4.22 -5.37
CA MET A 153 38.58 -3.83 -5.64
C MET A 153 38.81 -2.33 -5.40
N GLU A 154 37.87 -1.50 -5.82
CA GLU A 154 37.92 -0.05 -5.59
C GLU A 154 37.87 0.30 -4.11
N LEU A 155 36.97 -0.34 -3.35
CA LEU A 155 36.91 -0.15 -1.89
C LEU A 155 38.20 -0.55 -1.17
N LYS A 156 38.92 -1.57 -1.67
CA LYS A 156 40.23 -1.97 -1.11
C LYS A 156 41.29 -0.89 -1.34
N LEU A 157 41.25 -0.20 -2.48
CA LEU A 157 42.16 0.92 -2.75
C LEU A 157 41.91 2.09 -1.79
N GLU A 158 40.65 2.30 -1.41
CA GLU A 158 40.22 3.37 -0.50
C GLU A 158 40.24 2.97 0.99
N SER A 159 40.76 1.78 1.33
CA SER A 159 40.79 1.23 2.71
C SER A 159 39.42 1.11 3.39
N MET A 160 38.36 0.91 2.61
CA MET A 160 36.97 0.74 3.08
C MET A 160 36.61 -0.75 3.28
N PRO A 161 35.59 -1.06 4.12
CA PRO A 161 35.14 -2.44 4.33
C PRO A 161 34.53 -3.04 3.06
N VAL A 162 35.05 -4.22 2.68
CA VAL A 162 34.67 -4.96 1.46
C VAL A 162 33.33 -5.69 1.66
N ILE A 163 32.51 -5.75 0.60
CA ILE A 163 31.26 -6.50 0.60
C ILE A 163 31.57 -8.00 0.43
N LYS A 164 31.40 -8.80 1.49
CA LYS A 164 31.59 -10.26 1.45
C LYS A 164 30.39 -11.02 0.88
N LYS A 165 29.17 -10.55 1.19
CA LYS A 165 27.91 -11.12 0.71
C LYS A 165 26.89 -10.01 0.54
N VAL A 166 26.24 -9.98 -0.61
CA VAL A 166 25.11 -9.10 -0.87
C VAL A 166 23.89 -9.67 -0.16
N THR A 167 23.31 -8.90 0.76
CA THR A 167 22.12 -9.28 1.53
C THR A 167 20.90 -8.43 1.19
N ALA A 168 21.10 -7.28 0.56
CA ALA A 168 20.06 -6.32 0.21
C ALA A 168 20.25 -5.78 -1.21
N VAL A 169 19.13 -5.54 -1.89
CA VAL A 169 19.12 -4.92 -3.23
C VAL A 169 19.62 -3.48 -3.20
N SER A 170 19.48 -2.78 -2.08
CA SER A 170 20.07 -1.44 -1.88
C SER A 170 21.59 -1.45 -2.04
N THR A 171 22.26 -2.54 -1.66
CA THR A 171 23.70 -2.71 -1.89
C THR A 171 24.01 -2.75 -3.39
N ILE A 172 23.21 -3.48 -4.17
CA ILE A 172 23.34 -3.54 -5.64
C ILE A 172 23.10 -2.15 -6.24
N GLN A 173 22.07 -1.43 -5.77
CA GLN A 173 21.82 -0.05 -6.20
C GLN A 173 23.01 0.87 -5.87
N GLY A 174 23.62 0.73 -4.69
CA GLY A 174 24.82 1.46 -4.30
C GLY A 174 25.99 1.18 -5.25
N VAL A 175 26.24 -0.10 -5.55
CA VAL A 175 27.29 -0.53 -6.50
C VAL A 175 27.07 0.06 -7.89
N LEU A 176 25.83 0.12 -8.37
CA LEU A 176 25.55 0.70 -9.70
C LEU A 176 25.54 2.23 -9.70
N ASN A 177 25.28 2.87 -8.55
CA ASN A 177 25.22 4.32 -8.42
C ASN A 177 26.58 5.00 -8.34
N THR A 178 27.66 4.26 -8.07
CA THR A 178 29.01 4.82 -7.95
C THR A 178 29.54 5.36 -9.26
N LYS A 179 29.25 4.70 -10.39
CA LYS A 179 29.65 5.17 -11.72
C LYS A 179 28.45 5.27 -12.67
N PRO A 180 28.39 6.31 -13.53
CA PRO A 180 27.36 6.37 -14.56
C PRO A 180 27.52 5.24 -15.59
N VAL A 181 28.76 4.78 -15.82
CA VAL A 181 29.08 3.71 -16.77
C VAL A 181 28.51 2.36 -16.33
N SER A 182 28.52 2.05 -15.03
CA SER A 182 27.94 0.80 -14.51
C SER A 182 26.43 0.71 -14.65
N LYS A 183 25.73 1.86 -14.74
CA LYS A 183 24.30 1.87 -15.06
C LYS A 183 24.04 1.64 -16.54
N ALA A 184 24.91 2.16 -17.39
CA ALA A 184 24.81 2.00 -18.84
C ALA A 184 25.20 0.59 -19.29
N SER A 185 26.06 -0.11 -18.53
CA SER A 185 26.47 -1.49 -18.83
C SER A 185 25.42 -2.54 -18.48
N LEU A 186 24.49 -2.24 -17.55
CA LEU A 186 23.46 -3.18 -17.09
C LEU A 186 22.04 -2.57 -17.19
N PRO A 187 21.56 -2.25 -18.41
CA PRO A 187 20.28 -1.59 -18.61
C PRO A 187 19.06 -2.42 -18.16
N GLU A 188 19.03 -3.72 -18.39
CA GLU A 188 17.88 -4.56 -18.00
C GLU A 188 17.83 -4.79 -16.49
N THR A 189 18.97 -5.00 -15.86
CA THR A 189 19.12 -5.07 -14.40
C THR A 189 18.69 -3.74 -13.77
N HIS A 190 19.05 -2.60 -14.38
CA HIS A 190 18.61 -1.29 -13.90
C HIS A 190 17.09 -1.12 -14.00
N LYS A 191 16.44 -1.57 -15.09
CA LYS A 191 14.98 -1.57 -15.19
C LYS A 191 14.32 -2.39 -14.09
N LEU A 192 14.87 -3.56 -13.75
CA LEU A 192 14.38 -4.38 -12.64
C LEU A 192 14.54 -3.67 -11.29
N LEU A 193 15.64 -2.98 -11.07
CA LEU A 193 15.85 -2.20 -9.84
C LEU A 193 14.86 -1.04 -9.73
N ILE A 194 14.55 -0.35 -10.84
CA ILE A 194 13.51 0.68 -10.88
C ILE A 194 12.14 0.06 -10.58
N LEU A 195 11.83 -1.09 -11.17
CA LEU A 195 10.58 -1.81 -10.92
C LEU A 195 10.43 -2.15 -9.42
N LEU A 196 11.49 -2.67 -8.80
CA LEU A 196 11.51 -2.96 -7.37
C LEU A 196 11.35 -1.70 -6.51
N SER A 197 11.95 -0.58 -6.91
CA SER A 197 11.84 0.70 -6.18
C SER A 197 10.52 1.42 -6.38
N THR A 198 9.83 1.20 -7.50
CA THR A 198 8.53 1.82 -7.80
C THR A 198 7.36 1.03 -7.25
N TYR A 199 7.56 -0.25 -6.90
CA TYR A 199 6.52 -1.08 -6.32
C TYR A 199 6.06 -0.53 -4.96
N ALA A 200 4.80 -0.08 -4.92
CA ALA A 200 4.21 0.49 -3.72
C ALA A 200 3.85 -0.62 -2.72
N MET A 201 4.71 -0.84 -1.72
CA MET A 201 4.43 -1.77 -0.61
C MET A 201 3.26 -1.30 0.29
N SER A 202 2.85 -0.02 0.19
CA SER A 202 1.86 0.60 1.08
C SER A 202 0.63 1.17 0.39
N SER A 203 -0.56 0.92 0.95
CA SER A 203 -1.82 1.61 0.64
C SER A 203 -1.85 3.08 1.05
N ALA A 204 -0.88 3.55 1.84
CA ALA A 204 -0.82 4.91 2.37
C ALA A 204 -0.93 5.99 1.27
N THR A 205 -0.42 5.72 0.07
CA THR A 205 -0.55 6.64 -1.08
C THR A 205 -2.00 6.71 -1.59
N ALA A 206 -2.72 5.59 -1.62
CA ALA A 206 -4.14 5.55 -1.94
C ALA A 206 -4.97 6.24 -0.84
N GLU A 207 -4.66 6.02 0.43
CA GLU A 207 -5.33 6.68 1.57
C GLU A 207 -5.13 8.20 1.54
N ARG A 208 -3.92 8.68 1.24
CA ARG A 208 -3.65 10.11 1.00
C ARG A 208 -4.53 10.65 -0.12
N THR A 209 -4.69 9.87 -1.20
CA THR A 209 -5.55 10.23 -2.34
C THR A 209 -7.02 10.29 -1.94
N PHE A 210 -7.54 9.31 -1.19
CA PHE A 210 -8.92 9.33 -0.70
C PHE A 210 -9.18 10.45 0.31
N SER A 211 -8.20 10.78 1.16
CA SER A 211 -8.28 11.90 2.08
C SER A 211 -8.34 13.24 1.34
N VAL A 212 -7.53 13.41 0.29
CA VAL A 212 -7.65 14.55 -0.64
C VAL A 212 -9.02 14.55 -1.32
N MET A 213 -9.50 13.40 -1.79
CA MET A 213 -10.81 13.28 -2.43
C MET A 213 -11.95 13.68 -1.51
N ARG A 214 -11.87 13.36 -0.23
CA ARG A 214 -12.88 13.77 0.76
C ARG A 214 -12.95 15.29 0.94
N ARG A 215 -11.82 15.99 0.75
CA ARG A 215 -11.77 17.46 0.78
C ARG A 215 -12.28 18.09 -0.52
N VAL A 216 -12.03 17.45 -1.67
CA VAL A 216 -12.49 17.94 -2.98
C VAL A 216 -13.98 17.67 -3.18
N LYS A 217 -14.44 16.44 -2.89
CA LYS A 217 -15.82 15.97 -3.03
C LYS A 217 -16.59 16.13 -1.71
N THR A 218 -16.89 17.38 -1.36
CA THR A 218 -17.77 17.72 -0.24
C THR A 218 -19.25 17.50 -0.59
N TRP A 219 -20.13 17.45 0.42
CA TRP A 219 -21.59 17.33 0.22
C TRP A 219 -22.16 18.39 -0.74
N PHE A 220 -21.74 19.65 -0.58
CA PHE A 220 -22.10 20.77 -1.47
C PHE A 220 -21.55 20.62 -2.90
N ARG A 221 -20.51 19.81 -3.11
CA ARG A 221 -19.86 19.54 -4.41
C ARG A 221 -20.11 18.10 -4.88
N SER A 222 -21.26 17.54 -4.53
CA SER A 222 -21.59 16.13 -4.81
C SER A 222 -21.78 15.84 -6.31
N ARG A 223 -22.21 16.84 -7.09
CA ARG A 223 -22.53 16.75 -8.54
C ARG A 223 -21.37 17.00 -9.51
N MET A 224 -20.11 16.92 -9.05
CA MET A 224 -18.96 17.05 -9.97
C MET A 224 -18.91 15.90 -10.99
N CYS A 225 -18.74 16.23 -12.27
CA CYS A 225 -18.47 15.25 -13.32
C CYS A 225 -17.13 14.52 -13.08
N PRO A 226 -16.98 13.26 -13.52
CA PRO A 226 -15.74 12.49 -13.31
C PRO A 226 -14.48 13.22 -13.79
N GLY A 227 -14.51 13.83 -14.98
CA GLY A 227 -13.36 14.58 -15.50
C GLY A 227 -12.97 15.79 -14.65
N MET A 228 -13.95 16.54 -14.14
CA MET A 228 -13.69 17.68 -13.25
C MET A 228 -13.15 17.24 -11.90
N LEU A 229 -13.70 16.16 -11.33
CA LEU A 229 -13.18 15.57 -10.10
C LEU A 229 -11.72 15.16 -10.26
N THR A 230 -11.38 14.45 -11.34
CA THR A 230 -10.02 14.01 -11.63
C THR A 230 -9.05 15.19 -11.76
N ASN A 231 -9.44 16.25 -12.49
CA ASN A 231 -8.60 17.44 -12.64
C ASN A 231 -8.38 18.18 -11.31
N CYS A 232 -9.44 18.35 -10.50
CA CYS A 232 -9.33 18.94 -9.16
C CYS A 232 -8.48 18.08 -8.22
N MET A 233 -8.58 16.76 -8.33
CA MET A 233 -7.76 15.81 -7.58
C MET A 233 -6.28 15.93 -7.93
N PHE A 234 -5.93 15.96 -9.22
CA PHE A 234 -4.54 16.19 -9.65
C PHE A 234 -4.01 17.52 -9.12
N ALA A 235 -4.83 18.56 -9.16
CA ALA A 235 -4.45 19.86 -8.65
C ALA A 235 -4.20 19.87 -7.13
N ALA A 236 -5.05 19.19 -6.38
CA ALA A 236 -4.92 19.11 -4.93
C ALA A 236 -3.76 18.21 -4.48
N ILE A 237 -3.44 17.13 -5.22
CA ILE A 237 -2.31 16.24 -4.92
C ILE A 237 -0.98 16.91 -5.27
N HIS A 238 -0.91 17.54 -6.45
CA HIS A 238 0.32 18.14 -6.98
C HIS A 238 0.34 19.66 -6.81
N LYS A 239 -0.08 20.16 -5.65
CA LYS A 239 -0.17 21.60 -5.36
C LYS A 239 1.14 22.33 -5.67
N GLN A 240 2.28 21.80 -5.20
CA GLN A 240 3.60 22.39 -5.46
C GLN A 240 3.88 22.59 -6.94
N ARG A 241 3.55 21.59 -7.77
CA ARG A 241 3.76 21.70 -9.23
C ARG A 241 2.87 22.75 -9.86
N ILE A 242 1.67 22.99 -9.32
CA ILE A 242 0.77 24.04 -9.81
C ILE A 242 1.26 25.43 -9.38
N ASP A 243 1.77 25.54 -8.16
CA ASP A 243 2.33 26.79 -7.65
C ASP A 243 3.52 27.26 -8.53
N ASP A 244 4.25 26.32 -9.13
CA ASP A 244 5.35 26.59 -10.08
C ASP A 244 4.88 26.98 -11.51
N VAL A 245 3.59 26.80 -11.85
CA VAL A 245 3.08 27.10 -13.20
C VAL A 245 2.94 28.61 -13.39
N ASN A 246 3.54 29.12 -14.47
CA ASN A 246 3.38 30.52 -14.85
C ASN A 246 1.94 30.80 -15.34
N ALA A 247 1.14 31.40 -14.45
CA ALA A 247 -0.26 31.75 -14.71
C ALA A 247 -0.43 32.63 -15.95
N LYS A 248 0.49 33.57 -16.23
CA LYS A 248 0.38 34.46 -17.40
C LYS A 248 0.48 33.69 -18.71
N LYS A 249 1.46 32.78 -18.80
CA LYS A 249 1.62 31.90 -19.97
C LYS A 249 0.42 30.98 -20.16
N LEU A 250 -0.10 30.42 -19.06
CA LEU A 250 -1.28 29.55 -19.10
C LEU A 250 -2.52 30.30 -19.59
N THR A 251 -2.75 31.52 -19.09
CA THR A 251 -3.87 32.36 -19.54
C THR A 251 -3.75 32.71 -21.01
N ALA A 252 -2.55 33.05 -21.48
CA ALA A 252 -2.32 33.31 -22.89
C ALA A 252 -2.60 32.08 -23.78
N ASP A 253 -2.16 30.89 -23.36
CA ASP A 253 -2.48 29.64 -24.05
C ASP A 253 -3.98 29.32 -24.01
N PHE A 254 -4.65 29.56 -22.88
CA PHE A 254 -6.09 29.33 -22.75
C PHE A 254 -6.92 30.23 -23.68
N ILE A 255 -6.55 31.51 -23.78
CA ILE A 255 -7.17 32.50 -24.66
C ILE A 255 -6.90 32.15 -26.12
N SER A 256 -5.68 31.73 -26.46
CA SER A 256 -5.27 31.47 -27.84
C SER A 256 -6.06 30.33 -28.52
N ARG A 257 -6.53 29.36 -27.72
CA ARG A 257 -7.22 28.13 -28.16
C ARG A 257 -8.64 28.33 -28.70
N SER A 258 -9.28 29.48 -28.53
CA SER A 258 -10.61 29.74 -29.06
C SER A 258 -10.76 31.19 -29.49
N SER A 259 -11.30 31.42 -30.69
CA SER A 259 -11.60 32.76 -31.20
C SER A 259 -12.54 33.53 -30.27
N GLN A 260 -13.59 32.87 -29.78
CA GLN A 260 -14.53 33.47 -28.80
C GLN A 260 -13.84 33.90 -27.50
N ARG A 261 -12.80 33.18 -27.06
CA ARG A 261 -12.05 33.54 -25.84
C ARG A 261 -11.14 34.74 -26.08
N LYS A 262 -10.55 34.87 -27.27
CA LYS A 262 -9.78 36.07 -27.66
C LYS A 262 -10.67 37.30 -27.66
N ASP A 263 -11.87 37.18 -28.20
CA ASP A 263 -12.81 38.30 -28.28
C ASP A 263 -13.30 38.73 -26.89
N TYR A 264 -13.52 37.77 -25.98
CA TYR A 264 -14.02 38.06 -24.62
C TYR A 264 -12.93 38.55 -23.66
N PHE A 265 -11.73 37.94 -23.68
CA PHE A 265 -10.66 38.22 -22.70
C PHE A 265 -9.59 39.19 -23.21
N GLY A 266 -9.55 39.50 -24.51
CA GLY A 266 -8.55 40.40 -25.10
C GLY A 266 -7.13 39.82 -25.13
N GLN A 267 -6.13 40.68 -25.30
CA GLN A 267 -4.72 40.28 -25.22
C GLN A 267 -4.24 40.24 -23.75
N PRO A 268 -3.61 39.13 -23.29
CA PRO A 268 -3.11 39.01 -21.93
C PRO A 268 -1.87 39.90 -21.69
N HIS A 269 -1.79 40.60 -20.55
CA HIS A 269 -0.65 41.43 -20.09
C HIS A 269 0.28 40.71 -19.09
#